data_AF-A0A9I9CCF2-F1
#
_entry.id   AF-A0A9I9CCF2-F1
#
_cell.length_a   1.000
_cell.length_b   1.000
_cell.length_c   1.000
_cell.angle_alpha   90.00
_cell.angle_beta   90.00
_cell.angle_gamma   90.00
#
_symmetry.space_group_name_H-M   'P 1'
#
loop_
_entity.id
_entity.type
_entity.pdbx_description
1 polymer ?
#
loop_
_entity_poly.entity_id
_entity_poly.type
_entity_poly.pdbx_seq_one_letter_code
_entity_poly.pdbx_strand_id
1 'polypeptide(L)'
;MSQYNEKDSRNMEACGWDDDFWEEIGLRDLVDGHHAKIGRSVAFPGHPLGSGLTPVAAKELGLVAGIPVGVSLIDAHAGGVGVLESVPGQDSDSEGCDHLLL
;
A
#
# COMPACT_ATOMS: atom_id res chain seq x y z
N MET A 1 -7.19 29.90 11.92
CA MET A 1 -7.37 28.45 12.17
C MET A 1 -7.29 27.73 10.82
N SER A 2 -6.22 26.96 10.61
CA SER A 2 -6.03 26.15 9.40
C SER A 2 -6.94 24.91 9.48
N GLN A 3 -7.82 24.72 8.49
CA GLN A 3 -8.50 23.45 8.28
C GLN A 3 -7.64 22.65 7.31
N TYR A 4 -6.89 21.68 7.82
CA TYR A 4 -6.27 20.65 7.00
C TYR A 4 -7.36 19.64 6.63
N ASN A 5 -7.64 19.53 5.33
CA ASN A 5 -8.62 18.60 4.79
C ASN A 5 -7.95 17.23 4.59
N GLU A 6 -8.35 16.26 5.41
CA GLU A 6 -7.81 14.89 5.55
C GLU A 6 -8.18 13.95 4.36
N LYS A 7 -8.46 14.51 3.18
CA LYS A 7 -9.11 13.80 2.05
C LYS A 7 -8.40 13.92 0.71
N ASP A 8 -7.07 13.98 0.70
CA ASP A 8 -6.30 13.81 -0.55
C ASP A 8 -5.40 12.57 -0.50
N SER A 9 -5.93 11.47 0.02
CA SER A 9 -5.43 10.15 -0.36
C SER A 9 -5.95 9.86 -1.78
N ARG A 10 -5.29 10.45 -2.78
CA ARG A 10 -5.49 10.03 -4.17
C ARG A 10 -5.26 8.52 -4.20
N ASN A 11 -6.29 7.76 -4.53
CA ASN A 11 -6.13 6.33 -4.76
C ASN A 11 -5.02 6.18 -5.81
N MET A 12 -3.99 5.40 -5.51
CA MET A 12 -2.96 5.08 -6.49
C MET A 12 -3.63 4.29 -7.61
N GLU A 13 -3.56 4.77 -8.85
CA GLU A 13 -4.15 4.08 -9.99
C GLU A 13 -3.30 2.84 -10.33
N ALA A 14 -3.64 1.71 -9.70
CA ALA A 14 -3.23 0.40 -10.17
C ALA A 14 -4.23 -0.10 -11.22
N CYS A 15 -3.79 -0.90 -12.19
CA CYS A 15 -4.67 -1.53 -13.19
C CYS A 15 -5.67 -2.56 -12.63
N GLY A 16 -5.83 -2.63 -11.30
CA GLY A 16 -6.79 -3.48 -10.63
C GLY A 16 -6.50 -4.97 -10.77
N TRP A 17 -7.50 -5.77 -10.43
CA TRP A 17 -7.50 -7.21 -10.66
C TRP A 17 -8.17 -7.52 -12.01
N ASP A 18 -7.81 -8.65 -12.60
CA ASP A 18 -8.41 -9.15 -13.85
C ASP A 18 -9.54 -10.13 -13.53
N ASP A 19 -10.78 -9.66 -13.65
CA ASP A 19 -11.99 -10.41 -13.31
C ASP A 19 -12.13 -11.67 -14.19
N ASP A 20 -11.88 -11.54 -15.51
CA ASP A 20 -12.02 -12.63 -16.47
C ASP A 20 -11.04 -13.76 -16.13
N PHE A 21 -9.79 -13.42 -15.79
CA PHE A 21 -8.78 -14.39 -15.36
C PHE A 21 -9.19 -15.13 -14.08
N TRP A 22 -9.66 -14.40 -13.05
CA TRP A 22 -10.08 -15.02 -11.79
C TRP A 22 -11.28 -15.95 -11.96
N GLU A 23 -12.24 -15.57 -12.81
CA GLU A 23 -13.38 -16.42 -13.14
C GLU A 23 -12.96 -17.68 -13.92
N GLU A 24 -12.05 -17.53 -14.90
CA GLU A 24 -11.56 -18.65 -15.72
C GLU A 24 -10.88 -19.75 -14.88
N ILE A 25 -10.08 -19.36 -13.89
CA ILE A 25 -9.39 -20.31 -13.00
C ILE A 25 -10.27 -20.83 -11.84
N GLY A 26 -11.55 -20.46 -11.81
CA GLY A 26 -12.53 -20.95 -10.83
C GLY A 26 -12.52 -20.22 -9.48
N LEU A 27 -11.98 -19.01 -9.40
CA LEU A 27 -11.89 -18.17 -8.21
C LEU A 27 -12.87 -16.99 -8.23
N ARG A 28 -14.06 -17.20 -8.80
CA ARG A 28 -15.13 -16.18 -8.86
C ARG A 28 -15.52 -15.61 -7.50
N ASP A 29 -15.30 -16.35 -6.41
CA ASP A 29 -15.60 -15.88 -5.06
C ASP A 29 -14.71 -14.70 -4.62
N LEU A 30 -13.59 -14.44 -5.30
CA LEU A 30 -12.77 -13.24 -5.14
C LEU A 30 -13.39 -12.04 -5.86
N VAL A 31 -14.06 -12.27 -7.00
CA VAL A 31 -14.73 -11.26 -7.84
C VAL A 31 -16.10 -10.86 -7.26
N ASP A 32 -16.90 -11.83 -6.81
CA ASP A 32 -18.28 -11.63 -6.29
C ASP A 32 -18.35 -10.57 -5.17
N GLY A 33 -17.26 -10.41 -4.40
CA GLY A 33 -17.11 -9.42 -3.33
C GLY A 33 -16.44 -8.11 -3.77
N HIS A 34 -16.37 -7.82 -5.07
CA HIS A 34 -15.57 -6.74 -5.65
C HIS A 34 -14.13 -6.77 -5.13
N HIS A 35 -13.47 -7.92 -5.08
CA HIS A 35 -12.09 -8.07 -4.56
C HIS A 35 -11.89 -7.72 -3.08
N ALA A 36 -12.95 -7.58 -2.28
CA ALA A 36 -12.81 -7.20 -0.86
C ALA A 36 -11.93 -8.15 -0.04
N LYS A 37 -11.85 -9.43 -0.45
CA LYS A 37 -11.01 -10.45 0.20
C LYS A 37 -9.50 -10.23 -0.01
N ILE A 38 -9.11 -9.71 -1.16
CA ILE A 38 -7.71 -9.53 -1.57
C ILE A 38 -7.28 -8.06 -1.61
N GLY A 39 -8.23 -7.15 -1.41
CA GLY A 39 -8.02 -5.71 -1.43
C GLY A 39 -8.37 -5.09 -2.78
N ARG A 40 -8.79 -3.82 -2.77
CA ARG A 40 -9.15 -3.04 -3.96
C ARG A 40 -8.25 -1.83 -4.19
N SER A 41 -7.43 -1.52 -3.21
CA SER A 41 -6.63 -0.31 -3.16
C SER A 41 -5.21 -0.73 -2.85
N VAL A 42 -4.28 -0.26 -3.68
CA VAL A 42 -2.87 -0.50 -3.54
C VAL A 42 -2.21 0.80 -3.10
N ALA A 43 -1.25 0.70 -2.19
CA ALA A 43 -0.43 1.82 -1.76
C ALA A 43 1.04 1.43 -1.88
N PHE A 44 1.91 2.41 -2.11
CA PHE A 44 3.34 2.13 -2.23
C PHE A 44 3.93 1.66 -0.89
N PRO A 45 4.92 0.77 -0.93
CA PRO A 45 5.72 0.41 0.23
C PRO A 45 6.14 1.63 1.06
N GLY A 46 5.97 1.54 2.38
CA GLY A 46 6.31 2.62 3.31
C GLY A 46 5.29 3.77 3.37
N HIS A 47 4.27 3.83 2.51
CA HIS A 47 3.20 4.82 2.63
C HIS A 47 2.50 4.70 4.00
N PRO A 48 2.26 5.80 4.72
CA PRO A 48 1.64 5.73 6.04
C PRO A 48 0.19 5.23 5.96
N LEU A 49 -0.15 4.24 6.77
CA LEU A 49 -1.48 3.64 6.84
C LEU A 49 -2.31 4.24 7.97
N GLY A 50 -3.52 4.68 7.62
CA GLY A 50 -4.49 5.22 8.56
C GLY A 50 -3.88 6.33 9.42
N SER A 51 -4.17 6.28 10.72
CA SER A 51 -3.62 7.19 11.73
C SER A 51 -2.43 6.58 12.50
N GLY A 52 -1.76 5.55 11.95
CA GLY A 52 -0.61 4.89 12.57
C GLY A 52 -0.99 3.87 13.66
N LEU A 53 -0.08 3.64 14.61
CA LEU A 53 -0.28 2.68 15.70
C LEU A 53 -1.55 3.01 16.50
N THR A 54 -2.43 2.02 16.61
CA THR A 54 -3.62 2.14 17.47
C THR A 54 -3.21 2.27 18.94
N PRO A 55 -4.05 2.86 19.81
CA PRO A 55 -3.74 2.95 21.24
C PRO A 55 -3.47 1.59 21.90
N VAL A 56 -4.16 0.54 21.44
CA VAL A 56 -3.98 -0.84 21.94
C VAL A 56 -2.61 -1.37 21.53
N ALA A 57 -2.27 -1.32 20.23
CA ALA A 57 -0.99 -1.80 19.72
C ALA A 57 0.19 -1.01 20.31
N ALA A 58 0.06 0.32 20.42
CA ALA A 58 1.07 1.17 21.02
C ALA A 58 1.35 0.77 22.48
N LYS A 59 0.31 0.50 23.27
CA LYS A 59 0.47 0.04 24.66
C LYS A 59 1.18 -1.32 24.74
N GLU A 60 0.83 -2.26 23.87
CA GLU A 60 1.45 -3.60 23.83
C GLU A 60 2.93 -3.56 23.44
N LEU A 61 3.28 -2.64 22.53
CA LEU A 61 4.66 -2.44 22.07
C LEU A 61 5.49 -1.50 22.96
N GLY A 62 4.88 -0.84 23.95
CA GLY A 62 5.55 0.18 24.76
C GLY A 62 5.89 1.47 23.99
N LEU A 63 5.09 1.78 22.97
CA LEU A 63 5.28 2.89 22.04
C LEU A 63 4.17 3.96 22.17
N VAL A 64 4.30 5.05 21.41
CA VAL A 64 3.32 6.15 21.37
C VAL A 64 2.25 5.85 20.31
N ALA A 65 0.99 6.04 20.67
CA ALA A 65 -0.12 5.94 19.70
C ALA A 65 0.04 7.00 18.60
N GLY A 66 -0.30 6.63 17.37
CA GLY A 66 -0.15 7.50 16.21
C GLY A 66 1.24 7.51 15.56
N ILE A 67 2.20 6.71 16.05
CA ILE A 67 3.44 6.47 15.30
C ILE A 67 3.10 5.91 13.91
N PRO A 68 3.62 6.49 12.82
CA PRO A 68 3.30 6.04 11.46
C PRO A 68 3.60 4.55 11.27
N VAL A 69 2.68 3.85 10.61
CA VAL A 69 2.84 2.45 10.19
C VAL A 69 2.85 2.44 8.67
N GLY A 70 3.97 2.04 8.07
CA GLY A 70 4.09 1.98 6.62
C GLY A 70 3.38 0.76 6.02
N VAL A 71 2.91 0.87 4.77
CA VAL A 71 2.54 -0.28 3.95
C VAL A 71 3.71 -1.26 3.91
N SER A 72 3.40 -2.53 4.19
CA SER A 72 4.39 -3.60 4.29
C SER A 72 5.05 -3.94 2.95
N LEU A 73 6.20 -4.61 3.04
CA LEU A 73 6.87 -5.28 1.93
C LEU A 73 6.89 -6.79 2.16
N ILE A 74 7.02 -7.54 1.07
CA ILE A 74 7.38 -8.96 1.14
C ILE A 74 8.86 -9.07 1.53
N ASP A 75 9.22 -10.14 2.24
CA ASP A 75 10.55 -10.34 2.84
C ASP A 75 11.71 -10.15 1.85
N ALA A 76 11.63 -10.73 0.65
CA ALA A 76 12.67 -10.57 -0.36
C ALA A 76 12.87 -9.10 -0.78
N HIS A 77 11.79 -8.35 -0.94
CA HIS A 77 11.82 -6.93 -1.28
C HIS A 77 12.33 -6.07 -0.11
N ALA A 78 11.89 -6.39 1.11
CA ALA A 78 12.38 -5.73 2.32
C ALA A 78 13.88 -5.98 2.53
N GLY A 79 14.35 -7.20 2.27
CA GLY A 79 15.76 -7.56 2.27
C GLY A 79 16.55 -6.80 1.21
N GLY A 80 15.99 -6.67 -0.01
CA GLY A 80 16.57 -5.83 -1.06
C GLY A 80 16.72 -4.36 -0.62
N VAL A 81 15.66 -3.76 -0.08
CA VAL A 81 15.68 -2.39 0.47
C VAL A 81 16.69 -2.25 1.62
N GLY A 82 16.82 -3.27 2.48
CA GLY A 82 17.74 -3.24 3.61
C GLY A 82 19.22 -3.28 3.23
N VAL A 83 19.54 -3.80 2.03
CA VAL A 83 20.91 -3.85 1.50
C VAL A 83 21.23 -2.65 0.62
N LEU A 84 20.24 -2.14 -0.12
CA LEU A 84 20.41 -1.00 -1.01
C LEU A 84 20.35 0.31 -0.22
N GLU A 85 21.31 1.21 -0.43
CA GLU A 85 21.19 2.58 0.06
C GLU A 85 20.16 3.34 -0.77
N SER A 86 19.25 4.07 -0.12
CA SER A 86 18.35 4.98 -0.82
C SER A 86 19.14 6.24 -1.21
N VAL A 87 19.39 6.44 -2.50
CA VAL A 87 19.82 7.75 -3.01
C VAL A 87 18.58 8.63 -3.11
N PRO A 88 18.55 9.85 -2.52
CA PRO A 88 17.43 10.77 -2.72
C PRO A 88 17.23 11.02 -4.22
N GLY A 89 16.06 10.69 -4.75
CA GLY A 89 15.73 10.90 -6.16
C GLY A 89 15.70 12.38 -6.52
N GLN A 90 16.30 12.73 -7.65
CA GLN A 90 15.94 13.96 -8.36
C GLN A 90 14.60 13.71 -9.06
N ASP A 91 13.66 14.64 -8.95
CA ASP A 91 12.34 14.54 -9.56
C ASP A 91 12.49 14.33 -11.07
N SER A 92 12.14 13.13 -11.56
CA SER A 92 11.97 12.85 -12.98
C SER A 92 10.52 12.48 -13.21
N ASP A 93 9.80 13.30 -13.97
CA ASP A 93 8.44 13.03 -14.43
C ASP A 93 8.39 11.70 -15.18
N SER A 94 7.61 10.73 -14.71
CA SER A 94 7.35 9.47 -15.43
C SER A 94 5.88 9.38 -15.82
N GLU A 95 5.62 9.53 -17.12
CA GLU A 95 4.38 9.10 -17.77
C GLU A 95 4.34 7.58 -17.91
N GLY A 96 3.17 6.99 -17.65
CA GLY A 96 2.74 5.73 -18.26
C GLY A 96 2.87 4.47 -17.40
N CYS A 97 1.86 3.59 -17.52
CA CYS A 97 1.73 2.29 -16.87
C CYS A 97 2.99 1.44 -16.99
N ASP A 98 3.86 1.55 -16.00
CA ASP A 98 4.94 0.59 -15.82
C ASP A 98 4.39 -0.62 -15.07
N HIS A 99 4.33 -1.71 -15.83
CA HIS A 99 4.16 -3.08 -15.36
C HIS A 99 5.13 -3.32 -14.19
N LEU A 100 4.64 -3.12 -12.95
CA LEU A 100 5.43 -3.32 -11.74
C LEU A 100 5.71 -4.81 -11.59
N LEU A 101 6.80 -5.26 -12.21
CA LEU A 101 7.52 -6.47 -11.82
C LEU A 101 8.35 -6.13 -10.60
N LEU A 102 7.79 -6.45 -9.44
CA LEU A 102 8.54 -6.89 -8.27
C LEU A 102 7.64 -7.83 -7.46
#